data_AF-X8JBW2-F1
#
_entry.id   AF-X8JBW2-F1
#
_cell.length_a   1.000
_cell.length_b   1.000
_cell.length_c   1.000
_cell.angle_alpha   90.00
_cell.angle_beta   90.00
_cell.angle_gamma   90.00
#
_symmetry.space_group_name_H-M   'P 1'
#
loop_
_entity.id
_entity.type
_entity.pdbx_description
1 polymer ?
#
loop_
_entity_poly.entity_id
_entity_poly.type
_entity_poly.pdbx_seq_one_letter_code
_entity_poly.pdbx_strand_id
1 'polypeptide(L)'
;MFIPRIAQAALVLLGALPVYGATVCNGYSELCNRTFGNVTYIGAHDSYAVGSNNLAANQDYNATQQLTDGIRMLQVQAHLQNGAIRLCHTSCLLLDGGSLTDYLKKVKTWLDQNPNEVISILIVNIDNQPASSFAAIYEAASMVDISYAPPTTTVTADKWPTLGSLIDSGKRVLTFMDNSADATAAPYIIDEFSNIWETAYNVVDNAFPCTLNRTDGTAEGKMGLSNHFLDKYASVLGVQSLVPDKDSLNQTNAVSGVGSLGQEAQTCLALNGKHQTFFLVDYYNYGEGSVFQVAATANGVTYDMTKTIAPPIVSGSASTSTTTARTSANSAPGLQLASVGWMAWAGSFMAMGAALGGLATL
;
A
#
# COMPACT_ATOMS: atom_id res chain seq x y z
N MET A 1 -69.07 -39.03 8.45
CA MET A 1 -68.59 -37.70 8.89
C MET A 1 -67.15 -37.58 8.44
N PHE A 2 -66.91 -37.05 7.22
CA PHE A 2 -65.58 -36.94 6.61
C PHE A 2 -65.21 -35.45 6.59
N ILE A 3 -64.13 -35.09 7.29
CA ILE A 3 -63.57 -33.74 7.29
C ILE A 3 -62.37 -33.76 6.34
N PRO A 4 -62.37 -33.04 5.21
CA PRO A 4 -61.20 -32.94 4.36
C PRO A 4 -60.22 -31.93 4.96
N ARG A 5 -58.95 -32.34 5.11
CA ARG A 5 -57.85 -31.46 5.47
C ARG A 5 -57.40 -30.69 4.22
N ILE A 6 -57.67 -29.40 4.19
CA ILE A 6 -57.12 -28.46 3.20
C ILE A 6 -55.69 -28.15 3.63
N ALA A 7 -54.70 -28.59 2.85
CA ALA A 7 -53.32 -28.16 3.00
C ALA A 7 -53.18 -26.74 2.42
N GLN A 8 -52.89 -25.76 3.27
CA GLN A 8 -52.51 -24.42 2.82
C GLN A 8 -51.05 -24.46 2.35
N ALA A 9 -50.85 -24.33 1.03
CA ALA A 9 -49.54 -24.03 0.47
C ALA A 9 -49.21 -22.56 0.78
N ALA A 10 -48.26 -22.33 1.70
CA ALA A 10 -47.69 -21.01 1.93
C ALA A 10 -46.75 -20.68 0.77
N LEU A 11 -47.19 -19.78 -0.12
CA LEU A 11 -46.35 -19.20 -1.16
C LEU A 11 -45.40 -18.20 -0.50
N VAL A 12 -44.15 -18.60 -0.26
CA VAL A 12 -43.09 -17.69 0.16
C VAL A 12 -42.65 -16.90 -1.07
N LEU A 13 -43.19 -15.68 -1.24
CA LEU A 13 -42.60 -14.70 -2.14
C LEU A 13 -41.26 -14.26 -1.54
N LEU A 14 -40.16 -14.84 -2.04
CA LEU A 14 -38.84 -14.22 -1.95
C LEU A 14 -38.89 -12.93 -2.78
N GLY A 15 -39.20 -11.81 -2.13
CA GLY A 15 -38.99 -10.50 -2.73
C GLY A 15 -37.51 -10.37 -3.06
N ALA A 16 -37.18 -10.24 -4.34
CA ALA A 16 -35.84 -9.80 -4.74
C ALA A 16 -35.66 -8.40 -4.16
N LEU A 17 -34.86 -8.30 -3.09
CA LEU A 17 -34.42 -7.01 -2.60
C LEU A 17 -33.68 -6.33 -3.76
N PRO A 18 -33.99 -5.07 -4.09
CA PRO A 18 -33.21 -4.34 -5.08
C PRO A 18 -31.75 -4.35 -4.62
N VAL A 19 -30.87 -4.94 -5.42
CA VAL A 19 -29.43 -4.76 -5.27
C VAL A 19 -29.18 -3.31 -5.69
N TYR A 20 -29.14 -2.41 -4.71
CA TYR A 20 -28.70 -1.05 -4.94
C TYR A 20 -27.20 -1.12 -5.25
N GLY A 21 -26.84 -0.96 -6.51
CA GLY A 21 -25.44 -0.86 -6.91
C GLY A 21 -24.74 0.29 -6.18
N ALA A 22 -23.45 0.14 -5.92
CA ALA A 22 -22.66 1.16 -5.24
C ALA A 22 -22.85 2.54 -5.90
N THR A 23 -23.27 3.54 -5.12
CA THR A 23 -23.52 4.92 -5.60
C THR A 23 -22.30 5.82 -5.44
N VAL A 24 -21.33 5.41 -4.63
CA VAL A 24 -20.05 6.07 -4.39
C VAL A 24 -18.98 4.99 -4.34
N CYS A 25 -17.89 5.16 -5.08
CA CYS A 25 -16.80 4.19 -5.18
C CYS A 25 -15.49 4.90 -4.93
N ASN A 26 -14.75 4.48 -3.91
CA ASN A 26 -13.52 5.15 -3.46
C ASN A 26 -13.71 6.67 -3.23
N GLY A 27 -14.86 7.05 -2.66
CA GLY A 27 -15.20 8.44 -2.34
C GLY A 27 -15.85 9.26 -3.47
N TYR A 28 -15.96 8.73 -4.70
CA TYR A 28 -16.52 9.46 -5.84
C TYR A 28 -17.57 8.64 -6.59
N SER A 29 -18.71 9.25 -6.92
CA SER A 29 -19.79 8.59 -7.67
C SER A 29 -19.38 8.29 -9.12
N GLU A 30 -18.58 9.18 -9.69
CA GLU A 30 -18.10 9.17 -11.07
C GLU A 30 -17.16 7.99 -11.36
N LEU A 31 -16.57 7.41 -10.32
CA LEU A 31 -15.65 6.28 -10.44
C LEU A 31 -16.37 4.93 -10.50
N CYS A 32 -17.64 4.83 -10.09
CA CYS A 32 -18.34 3.55 -10.04
C CYS A 32 -18.48 2.87 -11.40
N ASN A 33 -18.61 3.64 -12.48
CA ASN A 33 -18.71 3.13 -13.85
C ASN A 33 -17.35 2.99 -14.55
N ARG A 34 -16.24 3.30 -13.88
CA ARG A 34 -14.90 3.18 -14.47
C ARG A 34 -14.29 1.82 -14.16
N THR A 35 -13.62 1.25 -15.16
CA THR A 35 -12.81 0.04 -14.99
C THR A 35 -11.67 0.32 -14.02
N PHE A 36 -11.30 -0.66 -13.19
CA PHE A 36 -10.21 -0.53 -12.23
C PHE A 36 -8.91 -0.06 -12.90
N GLY A 37 -8.56 -0.61 -14.06
CA GLY A 37 -7.36 -0.21 -14.80
C GLY A 37 -7.42 1.18 -15.45
N ASN A 38 -8.57 1.88 -15.41
CA ASN A 38 -8.75 3.23 -15.93
C ASN A 38 -9.09 4.25 -14.82
N VAL A 39 -8.62 3.98 -13.60
CA VAL A 39 -8.64 4.92 -12.48
C VAL A 39 -7.21 5.11 -12.01
N THR A 40 -6.85 6.36 -11.70
CA THR A 40 -5.56 6.68 -11.07
C THR A 40 -5.69 6.60 -9.56
N TYR A 41 -4.83 5.82 -8.91
CA TYR A 41 -4.78 5.63 -7.47
C TYR A 41 -3.46 6.15 -6.91
N ILE A 42 -3.51 6.72 -5.71
CA ILE A 42 -2.31 6.91 -4.90
C ILE A 42 -2.07 5.64 -4.08
N GLY A 43 -0.84 5.14 -4.18
CA GLY A 43 -0.33 4.04 -3.39
C GLY A 43 0.66 4.51 -2.33
N ALA A 44 0.74 3.77 -1.23
CA ALA A 44 1.78 3.96 -0.22
C ALA A 44 2.91 2.94 -0.44
N HIS A 45 4.10 3.44 -0.77
CA HIS A 45 5.33 2.65 -0.83
C HIS A 45 5.64 2.10 0.56
N ASP A 46 5.94 0.81 0.63
CA ASP A 46 6.26 0.10 1.87
C ASP A 46 5.33 0.49 3.03
N SER A 47 4.03 0.40 2.77
CA SER A 47 2.93 0.88 3.62
C SER A 47 2.96 0.40 5.09
N TYR A 48 3.75 -0.62 5.41
CA TYR A 48 3.98 -1.15 6.76
C TYR A 48 5.17 -0.48 7.48
N ALA A 49 6.09 0.14 6.75
CA ALA A 49 7.34 0.72 7.23
C ALA A 49 7.07 2.10 7.84
N VAL A 50 6.55 2.10 9.06
CA VAL A 50 6.07 3.31 9.75
C VAL A 50 7.05 3.75 10.83
N GLY A 51 7.39 5.04 10.86
CA GLY A 51 8.15 5.61 11.98
C GLY A 51 8.75 6.99 11.75
N SER A 52 8.75 7.81 12.80
CA SER A 52 9.38 9.14 12.78
C SER A 52 10.89 9.12 13.08
N ASN A 53 11.37 8.06 13.76
CA ASN A 53 12.75 7.94 14.23
C ASN A 53 13.55 6.82 13.55
N ASN A 54 13.03 6.23 12.46
CA ASN A 54 13.75 5.26 11.64
C ASN A 54 13.98 5.86 10.25
N LEU A 55 15.22 5.84 9.78
CA LEU A 55 15.57 6.33 8.44
C LEU A 55 15.02 5.41 7.34
N ALA A 56 14.77 4.13 7.63
CA ALA A 56 14.18 3.17 6.71
C ALA A 56 12.63 3.17 6.74
N ALA A 57 11.99 4.14 7.42
CA ALA A 57 10.54 4.28 7.38
C ALA A 57 10.11 5.02 6.12
N ASN A 58 8.98 4.61 5.55
CA ASN A 58 8.39 5.16 4.33
C ASN A 58 7.12 5.96 4.59
N GLN A 59 6.47 5.75 5.74
CA GLN A 59 5.19 6.38 6.07
C GLN A 59 5.16 6.86 7.53
N ASP A 60 4.37 7.91 7.81
CA ASP A 60 4.14 8.38 9.18
C ASP A 60 3.06 7.59 9.92
N TYR A 61 2.07 7.10 9.18
CA TYR A 61 0.89 6.45 9.75
C TYR A 61 0.75 5.02 9.26
N ASN A 62 0.05 4.19 10.04
CA ASN A 62 -0.25 2.80 9.67
C ASN A 62 -1.20 2.69 8.47
N ALA A 63 -1.26 1.49 7.89
CA ALA A 63 -2.09 1.20 6.72
C ALA A 63 -3.58 1.55 6.90
N THR A 64 -4.15 1.39 8.11
CA THR A 64 -5.55 1.76 8.37
C THR A 64 -5.78 3.27 8.20
N GLN A 65 -4.86 4.10 8.69
CA GLN A 65 -4.94 5.55 8.50
C GLN A 65 -4.67 5.93 7.02
N GLN A 66 -3.66 5.32 6.39
CA GLN A 66 -3.37 5.52 4.96
C GLN A 66 -4.62 5.28 4.10
N LEU A 67 -5.32 4.15 4.32
CA LEU A 67 -6.57 3.82 3.63
C LEU A 67 -7.68 4.83 3.91
N THR A 68 -7.84 5.25 5.18
CA THR A 68 -8.82 6.27 5.58
C THR A 68 -8.58 7.60 4.84
N ASP A 69 -7.33 7.99 4.72
CA ASP A 69 -6.93 9.27 4.10
C ASP A 69 -7.07 9.26 2.58
N GLY A 70 -6.98 8.10 1.93
CA GLY A 70 -7.28 7.98 0.51
C GLY A 70 -6.36 7.05 -0.28
N ILE A 71 -5.38 6.41 0.37
CA ILE A 71 -4.52 5.42 -0.28
C ILE A 71 -5.38 4.25 -0.77
N ARG A 72 -5.19 3.82 -2.01
CA ARG A 72 -5.91 2.69 -2.63
C ARG A 72 -4.99 1.64 -3.26
N MET A 73 -3.68 1.80 -3.09
CA MET A 73 -2.69 0.73 -3.27
C MET A 73 -1.79 0.66 -2.03
N LEU A 74 -1.67 -0.53 -1.44
CA LEU A 74 -0.72 -0.79 -0.35
C LEU A 74 0.39 -1.67 -0.91
N GLN A 75 1.61 -1.14 -1.06
CA GLN A 75 2.75 -1.96 -1.41
C GLN A 75 3.42 -2.47 -0.12
N VAL A 76 3.81 -3.75 -0.13
CA VAL A 76 4.50 -4.43 0.98
C VAL A 76 5.69 -5.23 0.45
N GLN A 77 6.78 -5.30 1.22
CA GLN A 77 7.94 -6.15 0.94
C GLN A 77 7.91 -7.36 1.87
N ALA A 78 7.81 -8.55 1.28
CA ALA A 78 7.63 -9.81 1.99
C ALA A 78 8.93 -10.61 2.05
N HIS A 79 9.42 -10.87 3.26
CA HIS A 79 10.61 -11.67 3.53
C HIS A 79 10.28 -12.92 4.34
N LEU A 80 10.95 -14.05 4.05
CA LEU A 80 10.89 -15.23 4.90
C LEU A 80 11.89 -15.06 6.05
N GLN A 81 11.39 -14.85 7.27
CA GLN A 81 12.22 -14.76 8.46
C GLN A 81 11.74 -15.73 9.54
N ASN A 82 12.64 -16.58 10.03
CA ASN A 82 12.38 -17.55 11.09
C ASN A 82 11.15 -18.44 10.80
N GLY A 83 10.94 -18.82 9.54
CA GLY A 83 9.84 -19.67 9.11
C GLY A 83 8.49 -18.97 8.93
N ALA A 84 8.44 -17.64 9.00
CA ALA A 84 7.23 -16.86 8.76
C ALA A 84 7.49 -15.73 7.74
N ILE A 85 6.49 -15.41 6.93
CA ILE A 85 6.54 -14.25 6.04
C ILE A 85 6.30 -12.98 6.87
N ARG A 86 7.31 -12.11 6.88
CA ARG A 86 7.32 -10.82 7.58
C ARG A 86 7.47 -9.68 6.59
N LEU A 87 7.06 -8.49 7.04
CA LEU A 87 7.17 -7.26 6.27
C LEU A 87 8.42 -6.50 6.70
N CYS A 88 9.40 -6.40 5.81
CA CYS A 88 10.70 -5.86 6.16
C CYS A 88 11.30 -4.98 5.06
N HIS A 89 11.86 -3.84 5.44
CA HIS A 89 12.41 -2.88 4.47
C HIS A 89 13.81 -3.31 4.06
N THR A 90 13.96 -4.01 2.92
CA THR A 90 15.19 -4.69 2.48
C THR A 90 15.66 -5.83 3.40
N SER A 91 15.59 -5.64 4.72
CA SER A 91 15.83 -6.66 5.74
C SER A 91 15.15 -6.27 7.06
N CYS A 92 14.79 -7.26 7.86
CA CYS A 92 14.10 -7.03 9.13
C CYS A 92 15.00 -6.38 10.19
N LEU A 93 16.32 -6.31 9.95
CA LEU A 93 17.25 -5.55 10.79
C LEU A 93 17.09 -4.04 10.62
N LEU A 94 16.78 -3.58 9.40
CA LEU A 94 16.59 -2.16 9.10
C LEU A 94 15.21 -1.69 9.58
N LEU A 95 14.17 -2.46 9.27
CA LEU A 95 12.82 -2.24 9.79
C LEU A 95 12.02 -3.54 9.68
N ASP A 96 11.38 -3.97 10.77
CA ASP A 96 10.41 -5.08 10.79
C ASP A 96 9.02 -4.53 11.17
N GLY A 97 8.09 -4.59 10.22
CA GLY A 97 6.71 -4.14 10.40
C GLY A 97 5.76 -5.19 10.94
N GLY A 98 6.23 -6.42 11.21
CA GLY A 98 5.40 -7.50 11.69
C GLY A 98 5.17 -8.62 10.67
N SER A 99 4.25 -9.53 11.01
CA SER A 99 3.81 -10.57 10.08
C SER A 99 2.90 -9.99 8.99
N LEU A 100 2.97 -10.53 7.78
CA LEU A 100 2.03 -10.16 6.72
C LEU A 100 0.58 -10.52 7.12
N THR A 101 0.38 -11.61 7.87
CA THR A 101 -0.95 -12.00 8.36
C THR A 101 -1.60 -10.95 9.25
N ASP A 102 -0.86 -10.41 10.23
CA ASP A 102 -1.40 -9.40 11.14
C ASP A 102 -1.64 -8.07 10.43
N TYR A 103 -0.78 -7.72 9.48
CA TYR A 103 -0.97 -6.57 8.60
C TYR A 103 -2.28 -6.70 7.80
N LEU A 104 -2.49 -7.83 7.12
CA LEU A 104 -3.70 -8.07 6.32
C LEU A 104 -4.96 -8.13 7.19
N LYS A 105 -4.91 -8.63 8.43
CA LYS A 105 -6.06 -8.58 9.35
C LYS A 105 -6.50 -7.15 9.67
N LYS A 106 -5.55 -6.22 9.82
CA LYS A 106 -5.86 -4.79 10.02
C LYS A 106 -6.49 -4.18 8.77
N VAL A 107 -5.96 -4.50 7.59
CA VAL A 107 -6.54 -4.08 6.30
C VAL A 107 -7.95 -4.64 6.13
N LYS A 108 -8.16 -5.93 6.40
CA LYS A 108 -9.47 -6.59 6.36
C LYS A 108 -10.47 -5.92 7.28
N THR A 109 -10.07 -5.62 8.51
CA THR A 109 -10.91 -4.92 9.49
C THR A 109 -11.37 -3.56 8.96
N TRP A 110 -10.48 -2.81 8.31
CA TRP A 110 -10.85 -1.54 7.68
C TRP A 110 -11.81 -1.76 6.49
N LEU A 111 -11.55 -2.75 5.64
CA LEU A 111 -12.42 -3.05 4.49
C LEU A 111 -13.84 -3.49 4.92
N ASP A 112 -13.98 -4.14 6.08
CA ASP A 112 -15.28 -4.52 6.64
C ASP A 112 -16.09 -3.31 7.10
N GLN A 113 -15.41 -2.27 7.57
CA GLN A 113 -16.02 -1.01 8.01
C GLN A 113 -16.29 -0.06 6.83
N ASN A 114 -15.68 -0.31 5.68
CA ASN A 114 -15.75 0.54 4.49
C ASN A 114 -16.16 -0.29 3.25
N PRO A 115 -17.45 -0.65 3.11
CA PRO A 115 -17.91 -1.58 2.07
C PRO A 115 -17.85 -1.01 0.64
N ASN A 116 -17.79 0.31 0.49
CA ASN A 116 -17.75 1.01 -0.81
C ASN A 116 -16.33 1.24 -1.33
N GLU A 117 -15.35 0.54 -0.76
CA GLU A 117 -13.93 0.73 -1.03
C GLU A 117 -13.36 -0.47 -1.77
N VAL A 118 -12.65 -0.19 -2.85
CA VAL A 118 -11.84 -1.14 -3.63
C VAL A 118 -10.39 -0.74 -3.48
N ILE A 119 -9.56 -1.67 -3.04
CA ILE A 119 -8.12 -1.45 -2.86
C ILE A 119 -7.31 -2.44 -3.69
N SER A 120 -6.04 -2.11 -3.87
CA SER A 120 -5.03 -3.03 -4.35
C SER A 120 -3.92 -3.24 -3.34
N ILE A 121 -3.30 -4.41 -3.41
CA ILE A 121 -2.12 -4.78 -2.61
C ILE A 121 -1.06 -5.21 -3.61
N LEU A 122 0.13 -4.63 -3.52
CA LEU A 122 1.29 -5.04 -4.30
C LEU A 122 2.29 -5.73 -3.36
N ILE A 123 2.56 -7.00 -3.61
CA ILE A 123 3.50 -7.80 -2.83
C ILE A 123 4.81 -7.90 -3.59
N VAL A 124 5.86 -7.29 -3.04
CA VAL A 124 7.24 -7.51 -3.46
C VAL A 124 7.74 -8.76 -2.74
N ASN A 125 7.75 -9.89 -3.43
CA ASN A 125 8.13 -11.22 -2.95
C ASN A 125 9.62 -11.47 -3.15
N ILE A 126 10.43 -10.74 -2.40
CA ILE A 126 11.89 -10.65 -2.59
C ILE A 126 12.62 -11.99 -2.41
N ASP A 127 12.11 -12.86 -1.54
CA ASP A 127 12.69 -14.18 -1.23
C ASP A 127 12.10 -15.31 -2.09
N ASN A 128 11.35 -14.98 -3.15
CA ASN A 128 10.75 -15.93 -4.10
C ASN A 128 9.97 -17.05 -3.41
N GLN A 129 9.19 -16.71 -2.38
CA GLN A 129 8.36 -17.69 -1.68
C GLN A 129 7.23 -18.16 -2.60
N PRO A 130 6.83 -19.44 -2.55
CA PRO A 130 5.79 -19.94 -3.43
C PRO A 130 4.45 -19.29 -3.09
N ALA A 131 3.62 -19.00 -4.10
CA ALA A 131 2.29 -18.40 -3.94
C ALA A 131 1.40 -19.12 -2.90
N SER A 132 1.57 -20.43 -2.72
CA SER A 132 0.87 -21.21 -1.70
C SER A 132 1.13 -20.74 -0.26
N SER A 133 2.32 -20.19 0.03
CA SER A 133 2.63 -19.59 1.34
C SER A 133 1.80 -18.34 1.58
N PHE A 134 1.60 -17.53 0.54
CA PHE A 134 0.74 -16.34 0.60
C PHE A 134 -0.74 -16.70 0.62
N ALA A 135 -1.15 -17.76 -0.08
CA ALA A 135 -2.52 -18.27 -0.01
C ALA A 135 -2.94 -18.64 1.41
N ALA A 136 -2.06 -19.34 2.15
CA ALA A 136 -2.29 -19.69 3.55
C ALA A 136 -2.43 -18.44 4.45
N ILE A 137 -1.67 -17.39 4.15
CA ILE A 137 -1.75 -16.10 4.85
C ILE A 137 -3.07 -15.37 4.54
N TYR A 138 -3.51 -15.37 3.28
CA TYR A 138 -4.79 -14.78 2.86
C TYR A 138 -5.98 -15.50 3.51
N GLU A 139 -5.94 -16.82 3.60
CA GLU A 139 -6.92 -17.62 4.34
C GLU A 139 -6.96 -17.23 5.82
N ALA A 140 -5.79 -17.20 6.47
CA ALA A 140 -5.67 -16.85 7.89
C ALA A 140 -6.05 -15.39 8.22
N ALA A 141 -5.97 -14.49 7.24
CA ALA A 141 -6.43 -13.11 7.34
C ALA A 141 -7.87 -12.89 6.84
N SER A 142 -8.55 -13.95 6.39
CA SER A 142 -9.90 -13.91 5.81
C SER A 142 -10.03 -12.97 4.62
N MET A 143 -8.98 -12.88 3.78
CA MET A 143 -8.92 -12.02 2.60
C MET A 143 -9.44 -12.71 1.33
N VAL A 144 -9.48 -14.06 1.30
CA VAL A 144 -9.82 -14.84 0.10
C VAL A 144 -11.19 -14.46 -0.47
N ASP A 145 -12.22 -14.40 0.37
CA ASP A 145 -13.59 -14.16 -0.07
C ASP A 145 -13.82 -12.77 -0.67
N ILE A 146 -12.98 -11.79 -0.33
CA ILE A 146 -13.07 -10.43 -0.85
C ILE A 146 -12.04 -10.14 -1.95
N SER A 147 -11.20 -11.11 -2.30
CA SER A 147 -10.18 -10.93 -3.33
C SER A 147 -10.72 -11.28 -4.72
N TYR A 148 -10.47 -10.39 -5.68
CA TYR A 148 -10.81 -10.60 -7.07
C TYR A 148 -9.80 -11.53 -7.74
N ALA A 149 -10.30 -12.49 -8.51
CA ALA A 149 -9.50 -13.37 -9.36
C ALA A 149 -9.91 -13.12 -10.82
N PRO A 150 -8.98 -12.68 -11.70
CA PRO A 150 -9.29 -12.50 -13.11
C PRO A 150 -9.49 -13.85 -13.81
N PRO A 151 -10.29 -13.90 -14.89
CA PRO A 151 -10.51 -15.14 -15.65
C PRO A 151 -9.28 -15.58 -16.45
N THR A 152 -8.32 -14.69 -16.66
CA THR A 152 -7.06 -14.91 -17.39
C THR A 152 -5.91 -14.28 -16.61
N THR A 153 -4.70 -14.80 -16.81
CA THR A 153 -3.49 -14.28 -16.14
C THR A 153 -3.13 -12.86 -16.58
N THR A 154 -3.41 -12.52 -17.83
CA THR A 154 -3.20 -11.19 -18.41
C THR A 154 -4.53 -10.53 -18.73
N VAL A 155 -4.72 -9.29 -18.28
CA VAL A 155 -5.91 -8.48 -18.53
C VAL A 155 -5.48 -7.08 -18.95
N THR A 156 -5.96 -6.63 -20.12
CA THR A 156 -5.68 -5.25 -20.56
C THR A 156 -6.40 -4.24 -19.66
N ALA A 157 -5.80 -3.06 -19.46
CA ALA A 157 -6.27 -2.03 -18.53
C ALA A 157 -7.75 -1.65 -18.71
N ASP A 158 -8.28 -1.71 -19.93
CA ASP A 158 -9.67 -1.40 -20.29
C ASP A 158 -10.65 -2.57 -20.07
N LYS A 159 -10.16 -3.76 -19.70
CA LYS A 159 -10.96 -4.98 -19.51
C LYS A 159 -11.11 -5.41 -18.06
N TRP A 160 -10.49 -4.68 -17.13
CA TRP A 160 -10.76 -4.87 -15.71
C TRP A 160 -12.23 -4.53 -15.40
N PRO A 161 -12.85 -5.19 -14.40
CA PRO A 161 -14.20 -4.84 -13.97
C PRO A 161 -14.30 -3.38 -13.49
N THR A 162 -15.51 -2.83 -13.49
CA THR A 162 -15.74 -1.50 -12.92
C THR A 162 -15.66 -1.52 -11.41
N LEU A 163 -15.33 -0.38 -10.79
CA LEU A 163 -15.33 -0.29 -9.32
C LEU A 163 -16.68 -0.63 -8.71
N GLY A 164 -17.78 -0.17 -9.31
CA GLY A 164 -19.13 -0.54 -8.86
C GLY A 164 -19.35 -2.06 -8.90
N SER A 165 -18.94 -2.73 -9.98
CA SER A 165 -19.07 -4.19 -10.08
C SER A 165 -18.19 -4.97 -9.09
N LEU A 166 -17.01 -4.46 -8.75
CA LEU A 166 -16.13 -5.04 -7.72
C LEU A 166 -16.76 -4.90 -6.32
N ILE A 167 -17.39 -3.77 -6.04
CA ILE A 167 -18.13 -3.55 -4.79
C ILE A 167 -19.36 -4.46 -4.72
N ASP A 168 -20.19 -4.45 -5.76
CA ASP A 168 -21.44 -5.21 -5.81
C ASP A 168 -21.21 -6.73 -5.72
N SER A 169 -20.09 -7.22 -6.27
CA SER A 169 -19.70 -8.64 -6.16
C SER A 169 -19.01 -8.99 -4.83
N GLY A 170 -18.68 -7.99 -4.00
CA GLY A 170 -17.88 -8.16 -2.79
C GLY A 170 -16.39 -8.43 -3.02
N LYS A 171 -15.93 -8.50 -4.28
CA LYS A 171 -14.54 -8.77 -4.68
C LYS A 171 -13.74 -7.47 -4.77
N ARG A 172 -13.48 -6.86 -3.61
CA ARG A 172 -12.97 -5.49 -3.47
C ARG A 172 -11.45 -5.38 -3.29
N VAL A 173 -10.72 -6.49 -3.31
CA VAL A 173 -9.25 -6.52 -3.17
C VAL A 173 -8.61 -7.11 -4.42
N LEU A 174 -7.72 -6.35 -5.05
CA LEU A 174 -6.90 -6.82 -6.16
C LEU A 174 -5.46 -6.96 -5.69
N THR A 175 -4.92 -8.18 -5.69
CA THR A 175 -3.55 -8.43 -5.23
C THR A 175 -2.64 -8.71 -6.42
N PHE A 176 -1.55 -7.97 -6.51
CA PHE A 176 -0.47 -8.18 -7.46
C PHE A 176 0.79 -8.66 -6.74
N MET A 177 1.61 -9.48 -7.39
CA MET A 177 2.86 -9.99 -6.85
C MET A 177 3.94 -10.00 -7.93
N ASP A 178 5.12 -9.47 -7.60
CA ASP A 178 6.20 -9.24 -8.56
C ASP A 178 6.89 -10.54 -9.01
N ASN A 179 7.00 -11.52 -8.10
CA ASN A 179 7.69 -12.78 -8.34
C ASN A 179 6.88 -13.97 -7.81
N SER A 180 6.95 -15.09 -8.53
CA SER A 180 6.41 -16.39 -8.10
C SER A 180 4.89 -16.41 -7.86
N ALA A 181 4.14 -15.52 -8.52
CA ALA A 181 2.69 -15.65 -8.63
C ALA A 181 2.31 -16.94 -9.37
N ASP A 182 1.28 -17.63 -8.91
CA ASP A 182 0.77 -18.87 -9.52
C ASP A 182 -0.75 -18.93 -9.37
N ALA A 183 -1.45 -18.72 -10.48
CA ALA A 183 -2.91 -18.72 -10.52
C ALA A 183 -3.54 -20.09 -10.17
N THR A 184 -2.77 -21.18 -10.25
CA THR A 184 -3.23 -22.52 -9.83
C THR A 184 -3.26 -22.64 -8.32
N ALA A 185 -2.25 -22.09 -7.64
CA ALA A 185 -2.13 -22.14 -6.19
C ALA A 185 -2.95 -21.03 -5.49
N ALA A 186 -3.00 -19.84 -6.08
CA ALA A 186 -3.68 -18.66 -5.55
C ALA A 186 -4.25 -17.79 -6.69
N PRO A 187 -5.44 -18.09 -7.24
CA PRO A 187 -5.97 -17.41 -8.43
C PRO A 187 -6.24 -15.91 -8.25
N TYR A 188 -6.29 -15.43 -7.02
CA TYR A 188 -6.49 -14.02 -6.66
C TYR A 188 -5.18 -13.25 -6.39
N ILE A 189 -4.02 -13.94 -6.45
CA ILE A 189 -2.69 -13.31 -6.43
C ILE A 189 -2.21 -13.26 -7.87
N ILE A 190 -2.32 -12.07 -8.44
CA ILE A 190 -2.13 -11.81 -9.86
C ILE A 190 -0.65 -11.52 -10.09
N ASP A 191 -0.09 -12.08 -11.16
CA ASP A 191 1.26 -11.74 -11.58
C ASP A 191 1.32 -10.26 -11.99
N GLU A 192 2.21 -9.51 -11.33
CA GLU A 192 2.33 -8.07 -11.54
C GLU A 192 2.74 -7.77 -12.98
N PHE A 193 3.86 -8.32 -13.45
CA PHE A 193 4.46 -7.88 -14.71
C PHE A 193 3.69 -8.29 -15.95
N SER A 194 2.78 -9.25 -15.87
CA SER A 194 1.82 -9.54 -16.94
C SER A 194 0.66 -8.54 -17.03
N ASN A 195 0.45 -7.68 -16.02
CA ASN A 195 -0.68 -6.73 -15.95
C ASN A 195 -0.27 -5.27 -15.70
N ILE A 196 0.90 -5.04 -15.11
CA ILE A 196 1.45 -3.76 -14.69
C ILE A 196 2.86 -3.64 -15.27
N TRP A 197 3.23 -2.43 -15.68
CA TRP A 197 4.62 -2.05 -15.89
C TRP A 197 4.99 -0.91 -14.94
N GLU A 198 6.27 -0.80 -14.58
CA GLU A 198 6.73 0.21 -13.62
C GLU A 198 7.82 1.13 -14.19
N THR A 199 7.86 2.35 -13.67
CA THR A 199 9.03 3.24 -13.77
C THR A 199 10.14 2.80 -12.82
N ALA A 200 11.35 3.35 -12.97
CA ALA A 200 12.47 3.03 -12.10
C ALA A 200 12.17 3.43 -10.64
N TYR A 201 12.52 2.57 -9.69
CA TYR A 201 12.53 2.85 -8.26
C TYR A 201 13.97 3.16 -7.78
N ASN A 202 14.14 3.51 -6.51
CA ASN A 202 15.45 3.84 -5.92
C ASN A 202 16.14 5.05 -6.59
N VAL A 203 15.34 6.01 -7.06
CA VAL A 203 15.84 7.18 -7.79
C VAL A 203 16.32 8.24 -6.81
N VAL A 204 17.49 8.81 -7.09
CA VAL A 204 18.08 9.95 -6.34
C VAL A 204 18.06 11.25 -7.14
N ASP A 205 17.53 11.18 -8.37
CA ASP A 205 17.25 12.31 -9.25
C ASP A 205 15.74 12.52 -9.29
N ASN A 206 15.30 13.77 -9.16
CA ASN A 206 13.88 14.12 -9.08
C ASN A 206 13.22 14.29 -10.46
N ALA A 207 13.80 13.73 -11.52
CA ALA A 207 13.32 13.90 -12.89
C ALA A 207 12.01 13.14 -13.18
N PHE A 208 11.78 11.98 -12.54
CA PHE A 208 10.59 11.12 -12.70
C PHE A 208 10.07 11.06 -14.16
N PRO A 209 10.85 10.49 -15.10
CA PRO A 209 10.62 10.68 -16.54
C PRO A 209 9.48 9.83 -17.13
N CYS A 210 8.73 9.08 -16.32
CA CYS A 210 7.68 8.16 -16.76
C CYS A 210 8.14 7.11 -17.80
N THR A 211 9.40 6.65 -17.71
CA THR A 211 9.96 5.67 -18.65
C THR A 211 9.74 4.25 -18.17
N LEU A 212 9.38 3.35 -19.09
CA LEU A 212 9.35 1.91 -18.85
C LEU A 212 10.67 1.41 -18.27
N ASN A 213 10.61 0.74 -17.11
CA ASN A 213 11.78 0.15 -16.48
C ASN A 213 11.58 -1.34 -16.15
N ARG A 214 10.44 -1.73 -15.58
CA ARG A 214 10.13 -3.12 -15.20
C ARG A 214 8.86 -3.61 -15.89
N THR A 215 8.95 -4.79 -16.50
CA THR A 215 7.86 -5.48 -17.22
C THR A 215 8.31 -6.89 -17.63
N ASP A 216 7.41 -7.70 -18.18
CA ASP A 216 7.69 -8.99 -18.84
C ASP A 216 8.20 -8.86 -20.30
N GLY A 217 8.43 -7.63 -20.76
CA GLY A 217 8.91 -7.31 -22.11
C GLY A 217 8.09 -6.25 -22.87
N THR A 218 6.90 -5.89 -22.40
CA THR A 218 6.08 -4.83 -23.03
C THR A 218 5.22 -4.04 -22.04
N ALA A 219 4.97 -2.75 -22.32
CA ALA A 219 3.99 -1.92 -21.59
C ALA A 219 2.60 -1.93 -22.27
N GLU A 220 2.48 -2.52 -23.46
CA GLU A 220 1.27 -2.46 -24.26
C GLU A 220 0.08 -3.11 -23.54
N GLY A 221 -1.05 -2.42 -23.52
CA GLY A 221 -2.29 -2.89 -22.89
C GLY A 221 -2.27 -2.93 -21.36
N LYS A 222 -1.13 -2.72 -20.71
CA LYS A 222 -1.00 -2.84 -19.25
C LYS A 222 -1.42 -1.57 -18.51
N MET A 223 -1.73 -1.75 -17.23
CA MET A 223 -1.74 -0.68 -16.25
C MET A 223 -0.30 -0.22 -16.04
N GLY A 224 -0.10 1.03 -15.63
CA GLY A 224 1.23 1.51 -15.30
C GLY A 224 1.30 2.03 -13.87
N LEU A 225 2.46 1.82 -13.26
CA LEU A 225 2.80 2.22 -11.91
C LEU A 225 4.02 3.13 -11.97
N SER A 226 3.93 4.30 -11.33
CA SER A 226 5.08 5.18 -11.14
C SER A 226 5.59 5.08 -9.72
N ASN A 227 6.87 4.73 -9.60
CA ASN A 227 7.62 4.77 -8.36
C ASN A 227 8.01 6.23 -8.07
N HIS A 228 7.04 7.02 -7.61
CA HIS A 228 7.18 8.46 -7.35
C HIS A 228 7.60 8.72 -5.90
N PHE A 229 8.75 8.18 -5.52
CA PHE A 229 9.40 8.44 -4.25
C PHE A 229 10.88 8.73 -4.50
N LEU A 230 11.37 9.80 -3.88
CA LEU A 230 12.75 10.25 -4.04
C LEU A 230 13.58 9.72 -2.88
N ASP A 231 14.68 9.07 -3.20
CA ASP A 231 15.64 8.60 -2.21
C ASP A 231 16.88 9.50 -2.12
N LYS A 232 17.58 9.35 -1.01
CA LYS A 232 18.94 9.84 -0.85
C LYS A 232 19.81 8.77 -0.18
N TYR A 233 21.11 8.87 -0.39
CA TYR A 233 22.05 8.04 0.34
C TYR A 233 22.20 8.53 1.78
N ALA A 234 22.04 7.61 2.73
CA ALA A 234 22.33 7.83 4.14
C ALA A 234 23.11 6.64 4.72
N SER A 235 23.79 6.83 5.86
CA SER A 235 24.39 5.72 6.60
C SER A 235 23.39 5.19 7.62
N VAL A 236 22.98 3.92 7.46
CA VAL A 236 22.11 3.20 8.39
C VAL A 236 22.91 2.05 8.98
N LEU A 237 23.10 2.08 10.31
CA LEU A 237 23.92 1.08 11.03
C LEU A 237 25.35 0.92 10.46
N GLY A 238 25.94 1.99 9.94
CA GLY A 238 27.29 1.98 9.37
C GLY A 238 27.38 1.48 7.92
N VAL A 239 26.25 1.15 7.29
CA VAL A 239 26.16 0.76 5.88
C VAL A 239 25.51 1.91 5.10
N GLN A 240 26.02 2.20 3.91
CA GLN A 240 25.38 3.16 3.01
C GLN A 240 24.12 2.53 2.41
N SER A 241 22.97 3.19 2.58
CA SER A 241 21.67 2.72 2.12
C SER A 241 20.88 3.87 1.51
N LEU A 242 19.99 3.55 0.58
CA LEU A 242 18.97 4.48 0.10
C LEU A 242 17.87 4.57 1.14
N VAL A 243 17.46 5.80 1.43
CA VAL A 243 16.39 6.12 2.37
C VAL A 243 15.53 7.24 1.77
N PRO A 244 14.25 7.34 2.16
CA PRO A 244 13.39 8.39 1.65
C PRO A 244 13.97 9.78 1.92
N ASP A 245 13.97 10.64 0.90
CA ASP A 245 14.43 12.02 1.03
C ASP A 245 13.35 12.90 1.69
N LYS A 246 13.30 12.80 3.03
CA LYS A 246 12.33 13.55 3.86
C LYS A 246 12.37 15.06 3.67
N ASP A 247 13.52 15.62 3.30
CA ASP A 247 13.70 17.06 3.14
C ASP A 247 12.99 17.59 1.89
N SER A 248 12.80 16.71 0.90
CA SER A 248 12.18 17.03 -0.40
C SER A 248 10.69 16.65 -0.48
N LEU A 249 10.11 16.01 0.54
CA LEU A 249 8.75 15.45 0.48
C LEU A 249 7.68 16.47 0.06
N ASN A 250 7.71 17.69 0.58
CA ASN A 250 6.74 18.73 0.18
C ASN A 250 6.87 19.12 -1.30
N GLN A 251 8.05 18.95 -1.91
CA GLN A 251 8.26 19.16 -3.35
C GLN A 251 7.88 17.92 -4.14
N THR A 252 8.38 16.74 -3.75
CA THR A 252 8.10 15.46 -4.42
C THR A 252 6.60 15.19 -4.46
N ASN A 253 5.89 15.38 -3.35
CA ASN A 253 4.45 15.11 -3.26
C ASN A 253 3.57 16.29 -3.74
N ALA A 254 4.15 17.36 -4.29
CA ALA A 254 3.39 18.55 -4.68
C ALA A 254 2.46 18.31 -5.88
N VAL A 255 1.46 19.19 -6.00
CA VAL A 255 0.54 19.24 -7.15
C VAL A 255 1.20 19.80 -8.41
N SER A 256 2.29 20.56 -8.26
CA SER A 256 3.01 21.17 -9.38
C SER A 256 4.42 21.57 -8.97
N GLY A 257 5.25 21.90 -9.96
CA GLY A 257 6.65 22.26 -9.76
C GLY A 257 7.60 21.15 -10.22
N VAL A 258 8.89 21.47 -10.29
CA VAL A 258 9.93 20.54 -10.72
C VAL A 258 10.03 19.36 -9.75
N GLY A 259 9.99 18.14 -10.28
CA GLY A 259 10.07 16.88 -9.54
C GLY A 259 8.83 16.54 -8.71
N SER A 260 7.73 17.25 -8.94
CA SER A 260 6.47 17.00 -8.25
C SER A 260 5.67 15.87 -8.89
N LEU A 261 4.83 15.23 -8.07
CA LEU A 261 3.90 14.18 -8.52
C LEU A 261 2.98 14.70 -9.63
N GLY A 262 2.49 15.92 -9.49
CA GLY A 262 1.65 16.53 -10.52
C GLY A 262 2.39 16.77 -11.83
N GLN A 263 3.70 17.03 -11.81
CA GLN A 263 4.51 17.11 -13.03
C GLN A 263 4.64 15.73 -13.69
N GLU A 264 5.01 14.68 -12.94
CA GLU A 264 5.10 13.32 -13.51
C GLU A 264 3.76 12.88 -14.10
N ALA A 265 2.64 13.15 -13.41
CA ALA A 265 1.31 12.80 -13.88
C ALA A 265 0.97 13.40 -15.26
N GLN A 266 1.40 14.65 -15.52
CA GLN A 266 1.25 15.30 -16.82
C GLN A 266 2.24 14.77 -17.86
N THR A 267 3.48 14.48 -17.46
CA THR A 267 4.49 13.85 -18.33
C THR A 267 4.00 12.50 -18.83
N CYS A 268 3.50 11.64 -17.93
CA CYS A 268 2.93 10.34 -18.29
C CYS A 268 1.75 10.47 -19.25
N LEU A 269 0.84 11.42 -19.00
CA LEU A 269 -0.28 11.68 -19.90
C LEU A 269 0.19 12.09 -21.30
N ALA A 270 1.18 12.98 -21.39
CA ALA A 270 1.73 13.45 -22.65
C ALA A 270 2.44 12.34 -23.45
N LEU A 271 3.16 11.45 -22.77
CA LEU A 271 3.89 10.35 -23.42
C LEU A 271 2.99 9.18 -23.82
N ASN A 272 2.05 8.81 -22.95
CA ASN A 272 1.29 7.55 -23.07
C ASN A 272 -0.16 7.77 -23.53
N GLY A 273 -0.62 9.02 -23.64
CA GLY A 273 -2.01 9.36 -23.94
C GLY A 273 -3.01 9.03 -22.83
N LYS A 274 -2.53 8.55 -21.68
CA LYS A 274 -3.31 8.21 -20.48
C LYS A 274 -2.49 8.44 -19.22
N HIS A 275 -3.16 8.73 -18.10
CA HIS A 275 -2.50 8.75 -16.80
C HIS A 275 -2.12 7.34 -16.35
N GLN A 276 -1.16 7.26 -15.43
CA GLN A 276 -0.82 6.01 -14.76
C GLN A 276 -1.98 5.52 -13.91
N THR A 277 -2.07 4.20 -13.76
CA THR A 277 -3.05 3.59 -12.86
C THR A 277 -2.62 3.78 -11.41
N PHE A 278 -1.31 3.72 -11.12
CA PHE A 278 -0.78 3.87 -9.77
C PHE A 278 0.34 4.91 -9.71
N PHE A 279 0.29 5.76 -8.70
CA PHE A 279 1.45 6.54 -8.25
C PHE A 279 1.78 6.11 -6.82
N LEU A 280 2.92 5.45 -6.67
CA LEU A 280 3.41 4.97 -5.38
C LEU A 280 4.28 6.05 -4.75
N VAL A 281 3.95 6.47 -3.52
CA VAL A 281 4.63 7.59 -2.84
C VAL A 281 5.10 7.23 -1.43
N ASP A 282 6.16 7.89 -0.98
CA ASP A 282 6.58 7.94 0.41
C ASP A 282 5.91 9.13 1.12
N TYR A 283 5.57 8.94 2.40
CA TYR A 283 4.98 9.96 3.29
C TYR A 283 3.84 10.76 2.63
N TYR A 284 2.80 10.05 2.20
CA TYR A 284 1.66 10.60 1.45
C TYR A 284 1.02 11.86 2.07
N ASN A 285 1.18 12.03 3.37
CA ASN A 285 0.63 13.11 4.18
C ASN A 285 1.40 14.44 4.04
N TYR A 286 2.61 14.44 3.50
CA TYR A 286 3.34 15.67 3.20
C TYR A 286 2.73 16.36 1.98
N GLY A 287 2.40 17.64 2.13
CA GLY A 287 1.53 18.39 1.21
C GLY A 287 0.04 18.31 1.55
N GLU A 288 -0.33 17.72 2.70
CA GLU A 288 -1.67 17.76 3.30
C GLU A 288 -2.82 17.41 2.34
N GLY A 289 -2.60 16.39 1.50
CA GLY A 289 -3.56 15.91 0.51
C GLY A 289 -3.28 16.29 -0.94
N SER A 290 -2.16 16.99 -1.20
CA SER A 290 -1.66 17.27 -2.55
C SER A 290 -1.64 16.05 -3.47
N VAL A 291 -1.19 14.89 -2.98
CA VAL A 291 -1.16 13.65 -3.78
C VAL A 291 -2.55 13.20 -4.19
N PHE A 292 -3.54 13.33 -3.29
CA PHE A 292 -4.93 12.98 -3.59
C PHE A 292 -5.58 14.00 -4.53
N GLN A 293 -5.18 15.27 -4.47
CA GLN A 293 -5.58 16.28 -5.45
C GLN A 293 -5.05 15.95 -6.86
N VAL A 294 -3.81 15.46 -6.97
CA VAL A 294 -3.25 14.99 -8.26
C VAL A 294 -4.08 13.82 -8.81
N ALA A 295 -4.37 12.81 -7.99
CA ALA A 295 -5.20 11.68 -8.42
C ALA A 295 -6.63 12.10 -8.80
N ALA A 296 -7.25 13.01 -8.06
CA ALA A 296 -8.56 13.55 -8.40
C ALA A 296 -8.54 14.25 -9.77
N THR A 297 -7.51 15.06 -10.01
CA THR A 297 -7.29 15.76 -11.29
C THR A 297 -7.09 14.76 -12.44
N ALA A 298 -6.24 13.75 -12.25
CA ALA A 298 -5.99 12.70 -13.24
C ALA A 298 -7.26 11.88 -13.55
N ASN A 299 -8.11 11.71 -12.55
CA ASN A 299 -9.42 11.09 -12.70
C ASN A 299 -10.50 12.08 -13.21
N GLY A 300 -10.22 13.36 -13.43
CA GLY A 300 -11.25 14.32 -13.83
C GLY A 300 -12.42 14.43 -12.84
N VAL A 301 -12.16 14.25 -11.55
CA VAL A 301 -13.12 14.47 -10.45
C VAL A 301 -12.66 15.67 -9.61
N THR A 302 -13.58 16.28 -8.87
CA THR A 302 -13.25 17.44 -8.02
C THR A 302 -12.70 16.96 -6.68
N TYR A 303 -11.48 17.34 -6.33
CA TYR A 303 -10.91 17.03 -5.02
C TYR A 303 -11.68 17.73 -3.90
N ASP A 304 -12.11 16.97 -2.88
CA ASP A 304 -12.75 17.51 -1.69
C ASP A 304 -11.71 18.13 -0.74
N MET A 305 -11.58 19.45 -0.82
CA MET A 305 -10.66 20.22 0.04
C MET A 305 -11.09 20.25 1.52
N THR A 306 -12.28 19.77 1.85
CA THR A 306 -12.73 19.67 3.25
C THR A 306 -12.31 18.35 3.91
N LYS A 307 -11.90 17.36 3.10
CA LYS A 307 -11.37 16.09 3.60
C LYS A 307 -10.07 16.35 4.36
N THR A 308 -10.09 16.05 5.65
CA THR A 308 -8.90 16.16 6.49
C THR A 308 -7.99 14.96 6.25
N ILE A 309 -6.73 15.22 5.93
CA ILE A 309 -5.66 14.23 5.86
C ILE A 309 -4.85 14.31 7.16
N ALA A 310 -4.39 13.16 7.68
CA ALA A 310 -3.56 13.18 8.87
C ALA A 310 -2.28 14.02 8.61
N PRO A 311 -1.90 14.97 9.48
CA PRO A 311 -0.80 15.89 9.22
C PRO A 311 0.57 15.20 9.32
N PRO A 312 1.64 15.74 8.71
CA PRO A 312 3.02 15.29 8.93
C PRO A 312 3.43 15.15 10.39
N ILE A 313 4.08 14.04 10.75
CA ILE A 313 4.64 13.83 12.08
C ILE A 313 6.09 14.36 12.10
N VAL A 314 6.25 15.62 12.50
CA VAL A 314 7.56 16.22 12.72
C VAL A 314 8.16 15.78 14.06
N SER A 315 9.33 15.15 14.01
CA SER A 315 10.12 14.77 15.18
C SER A 315 10.48 16.02 16.00
N GLY A 316 9.75 16.25 17.10
CA GLY A 316 9.91 17.42 17.97
C GLY A 316 8.64 17.89 18.67
N SER A 317 7.45 17.50 18.19
CA SER A 317 6.21 17.74 18.92
C SER A 317 6.02 16.68 20.00
N ALA A 318 6.58 16.93 21.18
CA ALA A 318 6.07 16.32 22.40
C ALA A 318 4.57 16.63 22.47
N SER A 319 3.73 15.62 22.29
CA SER A 319 2.32 15.74 22.63
C SER A 319 2.29 16.09 24.12
N THR A 320 1.95 17.34 24.42
CA THR A 320 1.67 17.74 25.80
C THR A 320 0.34 17.09 26.13
N SER A 321 0.40 15.83 26.56
CA SER A 321 -0.71 15.17 27.21
C SER A 321 -1.05 16.01 28.44
N THR A 322 -2.12 16.79 28.34
CA THR A 322 -2.70 17.51 29.46
C THR A 322 -3.33 16.47 30.38
N THR A 323 -2.47 15.81 31.16
CA THR A 323 -2.90 15.03 32.32
C THR A 323 -3.35 16.05 33.36
N THR A 324 -4.67 16.21 33.48
CA THR A 324 -5.30 16.78 34.66
C THR A 324 -5.07 15.81 35.83
N ALA A 325 -3.88 15.87 36.42
CA ALA A 325 -3.55 15.11 37.61
C ALA A 325 -4.30 15.72 38.81
N ARG A 326 -5.29 14.98 39.32
CA ARG A 326 -5.85 15.19 40.65
C ARG A 326 -4.72 15.07 41.68
N THR A 327 -4.59 16.10 42.49
CA THR A 327 -3.75 16.16 43.67
C THR A 327 -4.17 15.10 44.68
N SER A 328 -3.27 14.17 44.98
CA SER A 328 -3.25 13.50 46.28
C SER A 328 -1.79 13.37 46.71
N ALA A 329 -1.46 14.14 47.75
CA ALA A 329 -0.16 14.18 48.37
C ALA A 329 0.05 12.91 49.20
N ASN A 330 1.21 12.29 49.07
CA ASN A 330 1.93 11.75 50.22
C ASN A 330 3.41 11.60 49.88
N SER A 331 4.22 12.17 50.77
CA SER A 331 5.66 12.32 50.68
C SER A 331 6.37 11.13 51.36
N ALA A 332 7.45 10.63 50.77
CA ALA A 332 8.67 10.21 51.49
C ALA A 332 9.84 10.02 50.51
N PRO A 333 11.10 10.28 50.92
CA PRO A 333 12.19 10.60 49.99
C PRO A 333 13.24 9.49 49.82
N GLY A 334 13.96 9.58 48.70
CA GLY A 334 15.38 9.26 48.60
C GLY A 334 15.76 7.85 48.18
N LEU A 335 16.43 7.73 47.03
CA LEU A 335 17.86 7.36 46.97
C LEU A 335 18.34 7.40 45.51
N GLN A 336 19.28 8.31 45.23
CA GLN A 336 20.13 8.28 44.05
C GLN A 336 21.17 7.17 44.23
N LEU A 337 21.46 6.42 43.17
CA LEU A 337 22.72 5.70 43.05
C LEU A 337 23.23 5.71 41.61
N ALA A 338 24.53 5.88 41.56
CA ALA A 338 25.35 6.30 40.44
C ALA A 338 25.57 5.23 39.36
N SER A 339 25.88 5.76 38.20
CA SER A 339 26.65 5.21 37.10
C SER A 339 27.71 4.14 37.46
N VAL A 340 27.67 3.01 36.76
CA VAL A 340 28.80 2.11 36.51
C VAL A 340 28.53 1.56 35.09
N GLY A 341 29.28 1.91 34.06
CA GLY A 341 30.67 1.50 33.84
C GLY A 341 30.67 0.52 32.67
N TRP A 342 30.84 1.05 31.46
CA TRP A 342 30.94 0.28 30.22
C TRP A 342 32.23 -0.55 30.25
N MET A 343 32.14 -1.84 29.94
CA MET A 343 33.31 -2.67 29.69
C MET A 343 33.15 -3.34 28.33
N ALA A 344 33.98 -2.87 27.40
CA ALA A 344 34.12 -3.37 26.06
C ALA A 344 34.67 -4.81 26.05
N TRP A 345 34.12 -5.65 25.18
CA TRP A 345 34.83 -6.79 24.63
C TRP A 345 34.76 -6.72 23.12
N ALA A 346 35.88 -6.30 22.55
CA ALA A 346 36.18 -6.41 21.12
C ALA A 346 36.51 -7.88 20.82
N GLY A 347 35.75 -8.48 19.92
CA GLY A 347 36.07 -9.76 19.28
C GLY A 347 36.00 -9.58 17.78
N SER A 348 37.16 -9.37 17.17
CA SER A 348 37.34 -9.27 15.72
C SER A 348 36.90 -10.55 15.02
N PHE A 349 36.06 -10.42 13.98
CA PHE A 349 36.09 -11.32 12.83
C PHE A 349 35.98 -10.47 11.57
N MET A 350 37.14 -10.27 10.92
CA MET A 350 37.21 -9.92 9.52
C MET A 350 36.74 -11.12 8.70
N ALA A 351 35.80 -10.89 7.78
CA ALA A 351 35.70 -11.70 6.58
C ALA A 351 35.33 -10.78 5.42
N MET A 352 36.27 -10.69 4.47
CA MET A 352 36.13 -10.03 3.19
C MET A 352 34.99 -10.70 2.39
N GLY A 353 34.11 -9.89 1.81
CA GLY A 353 33.11 -10.33 0.83
C GLY A 353 32.90 -9.22 -0.17
N ALA A 354 33.52 -9.38 -1.34
CA ALA A 354 33.63 -8.39 -2.39
C ALA A 354 32.28 -7.99 -3.01
N ALA A 355 32.23 -6.74 -3.44
CA ALA A 355 31.26 -6.22 -4.37
C ALA A 355 31.23 -7.04 -5.66
N LEU A 356 30.04 -7.46 -6.08
CA LEU A 356 29.72 -7.71 -7.47
C LEU A 356 28.32 -7.18 -7.74
N GLY A 357 28.28 -6.01 -8.38
CA GLY A 357 27.13 -5.61 -9.18
C GLY A 357 27.01 -6.59 -10.35
N GLY A 358 25.78 -7.01 -10.61
CA GLY A 358 25.44 -7.84 -11.75
C GLY A 358 24.08 -7.42 -12.25
N LEU A 359 24.07 -6.71 -13.38
CA LEU A 359 22.92 -6.64 -14.28
C LEU A 359 22.44 -8.07 -14.54
N ALA A 360 21.16 -8.33 -14.32
CA ALA A 360 20.46 -9.41 -14.97
C ALA A 360 19.31 -8.81 -15.76
N THR A 361 19.60 -8.57 -17.04
CA THR A 361 18.60 -8.60 -18.11
C THR A 361 17.98 -9.99 -18.15
N LEU A 362 16.68 -10.07 -17.85
CA LEU A 362 15.61 -10.64 -18.68
C LEU A 362 14.28 -10.52 -17.94
#